data_AF-A0A2R7Y9U6-F1
#
_entry.id   AF-A0A2R7Y9U6-F1
#
_cell.length_a   1.000
_cell.length_b   1.000
_cell.length_c   1.000
_cell.angle_alpha   90.00
_cell.angle_beta   90.00
_cell.angle_gamma   90.00
#
_symmetry.space_group_name_H-M   'P 1'
#
loop_
_entity.id
_entity.type
_entity.pdbx_description
1 polymer ?
#
loop_
_entity_poly.entity_id
_entity_poly.type
_entity_poly.pdbx_seq_one_letter_code
_entity_poly.pdbx_strand_id
1 'polypeptide(L)'
;MSFLERYAELRRKKGSILCISLDVKRTGGSRKEYVERLKRLVERIAPYAIAFKVNENYTRHLSMEDHQEITQLCKEVGALTLYDCKLSDITSTATMGIGMVRDMGYDGLTVNPIFGNLSQLTEAAHSLGLGVFSVVLPSNPESVRLFKLEVGGRRLFEILAEDARASGADGLVVSATETASAEDVSAVRNAVGEDPIMLFPGIGAQGGDLEKAIVYGGWNVLVNVGRSIIESNEPEKAAAEYREALTDAWIRINAAREILRTPGVYRYSPDKPFVLSSGKESDYYVDIRSLYSHPGPRSRIAELMLVKISLEGNNDFDKVATTETAGIPMASIVADRLSKGLVYVRHKEKGYGTGRKVEGVVQRGDRIICVDDLTTTGETAEACVRAVSELGGIVLAYYVVFDREEGAAERLRDVGVKLRPLTNTSTLKDLMTKGA
;
A
#
# COMPACT_ATOMS: atom_id res chain seq x y z
N MET A 1 -6.11 19.51 -4.76
CA MET A 1 -6.14 18.12 -4.29
C MET A 1 -5.93 18.11 -2.79
N SER A 2 -6.72 17.31 -2.07
CA SER A 2 -6.54 17.09 -0.63
C SER A 2 -5.24 16.35 -0.31
N PHE A 3 -4.87 16.22 0.96
CA PHE A 3 -3.73 15.39 1.36
C PHE A 3 -3.95 13.92 0.97
N LEU A 4 -5.14 13.38 1.23
CA LEU A 4 -5.49 11.99 0.92
C LEU A 4 -5.45 11.68 -0.57
N GLU A 5 -5.92 12.60 -1.42
CA GLU A 5 -5.86 12.45 -2.88
C GLU A 5 -4.41 12.38 -3.37
N ARG A 6 -3.54 13.27 -2.86
CA ARG A 6 -2.11 13.28 -3.19
C ARG A 6 -1.41 12.00 -2.71
N TYR A 7 -1.75 11.52 -1.51
CA TYR A 7 -1.24 10.26 -0.98
C TYR A 7 -1.65 9.08 -1.87
N ALA A 8 -2.93 8.98 -2.27
CA ALA A 8 -3.42 7.91 -3.11
C ALA A 8 -2.79 7.95 -4.52
N GLU A 9 -2.54 9.13 -5.08
CA GLU A 9 -1.81 9.29 -6.34
C GLU A 9 -0.35 8.81 -6.23
N LEU A 10 0.37 9.25 -5.20
CA LEU A 10 1.77 8.87 -5.00
C LEU A 10 1.92 7.38 -4.68
N ARG A 11 1.03 6.80 -3.88
CA ARG A 11 1.02 5.34 -3.63
C ARG A 11 0.89 4.56 -4.93
N ARG A 12 -0.01 4.97 -5.83
CA ARG A 12 -0.18 4.35 -7.15
C ARG A 12 1.06 4.52 -8.02
N LYS A 13 1.61 5.74 -8.08
CA LYS A 13 2.75 6.08 -8.95
C LYS A 13 4.04 5.41 -8.51
N LYS A 14 4.35 5.45 -7.21
CA LYS A 14 5.58 4.90 -6.64
C LYS A 14 5.46 3.44 -6.21
N GLY A 15 4.24 2.91 -6.11
CA GLY A 15 4.01 1.55 -5.60
C GLY A 15 4.69 1.36 -4.25
N SER A 16 4.37 2.22 -3.30
CA SER A 16 4.99 2.22 -1.97
C SER A 16 4.04 2.79 -0.93
N ILE A 17 4.11 2.25 0.27
CA ILE A 17 3.45 2.75 1.49
C ILE A 17 4.48 3.18 2.54
N LEU A 18 5.75 3.31 2.13
CA LEU A 18 6.87 3.65 3.00
C LEU A 18 6.96 5.16 3.23
N CYS A 19 6.98 5.54 4.50
CA CYS A 19 7.41 6.83 4.98
C CYS A 19 8.79 6.71 5.61
N ILE A 20 9.71 7.62 5.29
CA ILE A 20 11.05 7.62 5.90
C ILE A 20 11.22 8.80 6.83
N SER A 21 11.64 8.54 8.07
CA SER A 21 11.97 9.61 9.01
C SER A 21 13.37 10.17 8.74
N LEU A 22 13.47 11.49 8.57
CA LEU A 22 14.72 12.22 8.39
C LEU A 22 15.34 12.65 9.73
N ASP A 23 15.25 11.78 10.73
CA ASP A 23 15.66 12.04 12.12
C ASP A 23 17.18 11.85 12.30
N VAL A 24 17.97 12.55 11.48
CA VAL A 24 19.42 12.42 11.46
C VAL A 24 20.03 13.18 12.63
N LYS A 25 20.78 12.48 13.49
CA LYS A 25 21.47 13.11 14.63
C LYS A 25 22.48 14.15 14.17
N ARG A 26 22.53 15.28 14.87
CA ARG A 26 23.58 16.29 14.66
C ARG A 26 24.88 15.81 15.31
N THR A 27 25.95 15.70 14.53
CA THR A 27 27.25 15.17 14.96
C THR A 27 28.35 16.23 14.88
N GLY A 28 28.00 17.50 15.14
CA GLY A 28 28.84 18.66 14.85
C GLY A 28 28.54 19.29 13.49
N GLY A 29 29.43 20.14 13.00
CA GLY A 29 29.29 20.85 11.73
C GLY A 29 28.35 22.07 11.75
N SER A 30 28.39 22.80 10.66
CA SER A 30 27.52 23.93 10.37
C SER A 30 26.09 23.48 10.04
N ARG A 31 25.13 24.38 10.24
CA ARG A 31 23.73 24.20 9.85
C ARG A 31 23.57 23.83 8.37
N LYS A 32 24.36 24.48 7.50
CA LYS A 32 24.34 24.23 6.05
C LYS A 32 24.79 22.80 5.70
N GLU A 33 25.83 22.30 6.36
CA GLU A 33 26.29 20.91 6.16
C GLU A 33 25.25 19.89 6.61
N TYR A 34 24.49 20.19 7.68
CA TYR A 34 23.40 19.34 8.15
C TYR A 34 22.27 19.27 7.11
N VAL A 35 21.81 20.41 6.59
CA VAL A 35 20.78 20.48 5.54
C VAL A 35 21.22 19.74 4.29
N GLU A 36 22.45 19.98 3.84
CA GLU A 36 22.99 19.32 2.65
C GLU A 36 23.10 17.79 2.83
N ARG A 37 23.40 17.32 4.04
CA ARG A 37 23.36 15.89 4.37
C ARG A 37 21.95 15.32 4.27
N LEU A 38 20.93 16.04 4.74
CA LEU A 38 19.52 15.62 4.59
C LEU A 38 19.11 15.56 3.12
N LYS A 39 19.48 16.55 2.32
CA LYS A 39 19.15 16.60 0.88
C LYS A 39 19.75 15.42 0.11
N ARG A 40 21.05 15.16 0.30
CA ARG A 40 21.71 13.98 -0.28
C ARG A 40 21.05 12.67 0.14
N LEU A 41 20.59 12.57 1.39
CA LEU A 41 19.88 11.39 1.87
C LEU A 41 18.53 11.24 1.17
N VAL A 42 17.75 12.32 1.04
CA VAL A 42 16.46 12.35 0.33
C VAL A 42 16.63 11.88 -1.11
N GLU A 43 17.58 12.44 -1.87
CA GLU A 43 17.82 12.08 -3.28
C GLU A 43 18.07 10.58 -3.45
N ARG A 44 18.86 9.99 -2.55
CA ARG A 44 19.24 8.58 -2.58
C ARG A 44 18.06 7.63 -2.31
N ILE A 45 17.14 8.01 -1.42
CA ILE A 45 16.06 7.11 -0.94
C ILE A 45 14.66 7.48 -1.44
N ALA A 46 14.50 8.62 -2.10
CA ALA A 46 13.23 9.09 -2.66
C ALA A 46 12.53 8.13 -3.63
N PRO A 47 13.24 7.31 -4.45
CA PRO A 47 12.57 6.33 -5.31
C PRO A 47 11.72 5.31 -4.52
N TYR A 48 12.01 5.10 -3.24
CA TYR A 48 11.40 4.04 -2.43
C TYR A 48 10.30 4.54 -1.49
N ALA A 49 10.25 5.84 -1.20
CA ALA A 49 9.33 6.44 -0.24
C ALA A 49 8.27 7.33 -0.91
N ILE A 50 7.06 7.30 -0.36
CA ILE A 50 5.98 8.22 -0.74
C ILE A 50 5.90 9.43 0.18
N ALA A 51 6.50 9.37 1.37
CA ALA A 51 6.54 10.47 2.31
C ALA A 51 7.87 10.53 3.07
N PHE A 52 8.27 11.74 3.43
CA PHE A 52 9.34 12.01 4.37
C PHE A 52 8.77 12.68 5.62
N LYS A 53 9.10 12.13 6.79
CA LYS A 53 8.68 12.69 8.07
C LYS A 53 9.88 13.34 8.74
N VAL A 54 9.75 14.60 9.15
CA VAL A 54 10.79 15.34 9.87
C VAL A 54 10.32 15.54 11.30
N ASN A 55 11.02 14.97 12.28
CA ASN A 55 10.73 15.23 13.68
C ASN A 55 11.28 16.60 14.08
N GLU A 56 10.41 17.42 14.69
CA GLU A 56 10.76 18.77 15.16
C GLU A 56 12.04 18.75 16.00
N ASN A 57 12.17 17.82 16.94
CA ASN A 57 13.26 17.83 17.92
C ASN A 57 14.65 17.67 17.30
N TYR A 58 14.75 17.04 16.12
CA TYR A 58 16.01 16.93 15.38
C TYR A 58 16.33 18.19 14.59
N THR A 59 15.32 19.02 14.30
CA THR A 59 15.39 20.12 13.35
C THR A 59 15.08 21.50 13.93
N ARG A 60 14.82 21.63 15.25
CA ARG A 60 14.62 22.93 15.94
C ARG A 60 15.72 23.99 15.73
N HIS A 61 16.90 23.56 15.29
CA HIS A 61 18.05 24.45 15.03
C HIS A 61 18.08 24.96 13.58
N LEU A 62 17.17 24.51 12.73
CA LEU A 62 17.03 24.93 11.35
C LEU A 62 16.18 26.20 11.27
N SER A 63 16.46 27.01 10.26
CA SER A 63 15.63 28.17 9.90
C SER A 63 14.43 27.77 9.05
N MET A 64 13.54 28.73 8.82
CA MET A 64 12.43 28.59 7.88
C MET A 64 12.95 28.22 6.48
N GLU A 65 13.98 28.91 6.00
CA GLU A 65 14.55 28.68 4.67
C GLU A 65 15.17 27.28 4.53
N ASP A 66 15.80 26.77 5.59
CA ASP A 66 16.37 25.41 5.59
C ASP A 66 15.26 24.35 5.45
N HIS A 67 14.14 24.53 6.15
CA HIS A 67 12.98 23.66 6.02
C HIS A 67 12.36 23.72 4.63
N GLN A 68 12.23 24.92 4.06
CA GLN A 68 11.75 25.11 2.69
C GLN A 68 12.65 24.43 1.67
N GLU A 69 13.98 24.49 1.83
CA GLU A 69 14.92 23.78 0.96
C GLU A 69 14.70 22.26 0.97
N ILE A 70 14.51 21.69 2.17
CA ILE A 70 14.28 20.25 2.33
C ILE A 70 12.91 19.85 1.77
N THR A 71 11.85 20.60 2.09
CA THR A 71 10.49 20.26 1.66
C THR A 71 10.30 20.45 0.15
N GLN A 72 10.94 21.47 -0.43
CA GLN A 72 10.93 21.71 -1.87
C GLN A 72 11.61 20.54 -2.62
N LEU A 73 12.77 20.09 -2.17
CA LEU A 73 13.44 18.91 -2.75
C LEU A 73 12.54 17.67 -2.66
N CYS A 74 11.93 17.41 -1.50
CA CYS A 74 11.00 16.29 -1.32
C CYS A 74 9.84 16.32 -2.34
N LYS A 75 9.28 17.51 -2.63
CA LYS A 75 8.22 17.68 -3.64
C LYS A 75 8.73 17.40 -5.05
N GLU A 76 9.92 17.88 -5.40
CA GLU A 76 10.56 17.67 -6.71
C GLU A 76 10.80 16.19 -7.00
N VAL A 77 11.20 15.42 -5.98
CA VAL A 77 11.36 13.95 -6.07
C VAL A 77 10.05 13.17 -5.87
N GLY A 78 8.91 13.88 -5.82
CA GLY A 78 7.57 13.30 -5.75
C GLY A 78 7.27 12.61 -4.43
N ALA A 79 7.54 13.24 -3.29
CA ALA A 79 7.20 12.75 -1.97
C ALA A 79 6.43 13.80 -1.16
N LEU A 80 5.51 13.33 -0.31
CA LEU A 80 4.85 14.17 0.70
C LEU A 80 5.81 14.45 1.85
N THR A 81 5.55 15.53 2.58
CA THR A 81 6.33 15.91 3.75
C THR A 81 5.44 16.07 4.98
N LEU A 82 5.83 15.40 6.07
CA LEU A 82 5.12 15.45 7.34
C LEU A 82 6.00 16.06 8.43
N TYR A 83 5.52 17.11 9.08
CA TYR A 83 6.19 17.68 10.24
C TYR A 83 5.69 17.05 11.54
N ASP A 84 6.52 16.21 12.14
CA ASP A 84 6.18 15.49 13.37
C ASP A 84 6.51 16.35 14.60
N CYS A 85 5.60 17.27 14.91
CA CYS A 85 5.69 18.22 16.02
C CYS A 85 4.75 17.90 17.20
N LYS A 86 3.73 17.05 16.99
CA LYS A 86 2.71 16.71 17.99
C LYS A 86 2.10 17.97 18.62
N LEU A 87 1.77 18.94 17.77
CA LEU A 87 1.29 20.26 18.15
C LEU A 87 0.13 20.14 19.14
N SER A 88 0.18 20.89 20.25
CA SER A 88 -0.73 20.75 21.38
C SER A 88 -0.80 22.06 22.16
N ASP A 89 -1.87 22.83 21.95
CA ASP A 89 -2.10 24.10 22.65
C ASP A 89 -3.59 24.49 22.51
N ILE A 90 -4.00 25.57 23.19
CA ILE A 90 -5.29 26.21 22.93
C ILE A 90 -5.37 26.68 21.47
N THR A 91 -6.59 26.75 20.93
CA THR A 91 -6.82 26.90 19.49
C THR A 91 -6.13 28.11 18.87
N SER A 92 -6.15 29.28 19.53
CA SER A 92 -5.52 30.49 19.02
C SER A 92 -4.01 30.35 18.84
N THR A 93 -3.33 29.70 19.79
CA THR A 93 -1.88 29.49 19.76
C THR A 93 -1.51 28.39 18.78
N ALA A 94 -2.21 27.25 18.83
CA ALA A 94 -1.95 26.14 17.93
C ALA A 94 -2.15 26.53 16.45
N THR A 95 -3.13 27.38 16.14
CA THR A 95 -3.33 27.87 14.76
C THR A 95 -2.11 28.64 14.23
N MET A 96 -1.38 29.38 15.08
CA MET A 96 -0.12 30.02 14.69
C MET A 96 0.95 28.98 14.34
N GLY A 97 1.04 27.91 15.13
CA GLY A 97 1.93 26.78 14.84
C GLY A 97 1.62 26.11 13.50
N ILE A 98 0.33 25.91 13.17
CA ILE A 98 -0.10 25.39 11.87
C ILE A 98 0.35 26.31 10.72
N GLY A 99 0.19 27.62 10.89
CA GLY A 99 0.69 28.61 9.93
C GLY A 99 2.21 28.48 9.68
N MET A 100 2.99 28.34 10.75
CA MET A 100 4.44 28.11 10.64
C MET A 100 4.77 26.83 9.89
N VAL A 101 4.03 25.74 10.11
CA VAL A 101 4.25 24.48 9.37
C VAL A 101 3.97 24.63 7.88
N ARG A 102 2.92 25.37 7.52
CA ARG A 102 2.64 25.71 6.12
C ARG A 102 3.76 26.55 5.52
N ASP A 103 4.25 27.55 6.24
CA ASP A 103 5.31 28.44 5.75
C ASP A 103 6.66 27.70 5.60
N MET A 104 6.92 26.69 6.43
CA MET A 104 8.06 25.76 6.27
C MET A 104 7.94 24.85 5.03
N GLY A 105 6.78 24.83 4.38
CA GLY A 105 6.54 24.13 3.13
C GLY A 105 6.07 22.68 3.28
N TYR A 106 5.72 22.23 4.49
CA TYR A 106 5.25 20.86 4.71
C TYR A 106 3.86 20.61 4.11
N ASP A 107 3.52 19.34 3.87
CA ASP A 107 2.21 18.92 3.36
C ASP A 107 1.25 18.51 4.48
N GLY A 108 1.76 18.19 5.67
CA GLY A 108 0.96 17.85 6.82
C GLY A 108 1.75 17.84 8.13
N LEU A 109 1.04 17.67 9.24
CA LEU A 109 1.62 17.70 10.58
C LEU A 109 0.96 16.70 11.54
N THR A 110 1.69 16.35 12.61
CA THR A 110 1.12 15.60 13.73
C THR A 110 0.59 16.54 14.82
N VAL A 111 -0.58 16.20 15.38
CA VAL A 111 -1.28 16.96 16.41
C VAL A 111 -1.59 16.05 17.59
N ASN A 112 -1.42 16.54 18.82
CA ASN A 112 -1.87 15.85 20.02
C ASN A 112 -3.27 16.36 20.41
N PRO A 113 -4.31 15.51 20.39
CA PRO A 113 -5.70 15.93 20.55
C PRO A 113 -6.11 16.25 21.99
N ILE A 114 -5.21 16.18 22.97
CA ILE A 114 -5.55 16.22 24.41
C ILE A 114 -6.30 17.48 24.87
N PHE A 115 -6.17 18.60 24.14
CA PHE A 115 -6.88 19.85 24.44
C PHE A 115 -8.34 19.85 23.96
N GLY A 116 -8.80 18.79 23.29
CA GLY A 116 -10.19 18.64 22.85
C GLY A 116 -10.60 19.56 21.70
N ASN A 117 -9.63 20.20 21.03
CA ASN A 117 -9.86 21.18 19.96
C ASN A 117 -9.48 20.64 18.56
N LEU A 118 -9.44 19.31 18.39
CA LEU A 118 -8.95 18.69 17.16
C LEU A 118 -9.74 19.15 15.92
N SER A 119 -11.07 19.29 16.00
CA SER A 119 -11.88 19.76 14.87
C SER A 119 -11.48 21.17 14.39
N GLN A 120 -11.23 22.10 15.31
CA GLN A 120 -10.80 23.45 14.98
C GLN A 120 -9.38 23.44 14.38
N LEU A 121 -8.49 22.58 14.87
CA LEU A 121 -7.14 22.44 14.33
C LEU A 121 -7.14 21.82 12.94
N THR A 122 -7.99 20.82 12.70
CA THR A 122 -8.18 20.21 11.38
C THR A 122 -8.73 21.21 10.38
N GLU A 123 -9.77 21.97 10.74
CA GLU A 123 -10.32 23.04 9.89
C GLU A 123 -9.26 24.09 9.55
N ALA A 124 -8.51 24.57 10.55
CA ALA A 124 -7.44 25.53 10.34
C ALA A 124 -6.34 24.99 9.39
N ALA A 125 -5.90 23.75 9.59
CA ALA A 125 -4.91 23.10 8.73
C ALA A 125 -5.41 22.89 7.30
N HIS A 126 -6.64 22.41 7.13
CA HIS A 126 -7.27 22.20 5.82
C HIS A 126 -7.43 23.50 5.04
N SER A 127 -7.77 24.61 5.72
CA SER A 127 -7.84 25.94 5.09
C SER A 127 -6.50 26.40 4.50
N LEU A 128 -5.40 25.86 5.01
CA LEU A 128 -4.03 26.10 4.55
C LEU A 128 -3.49 24.99 3.62
N GLY A 129 -4.31 23.98 3.31
CA GLY A 129 -3.93 22.85 2.45
C GLY A 129 -3.05 21.79 3.12
N LEU A 130 -2.98 21.78 4.45
CA LEU A 130 -2.21 20.82 5.24
C LEU A 130 -3.05 19.61 5.64
N GLY A 131 -2.46 18.41 5.63
CA GLY A 131 -3.07 17.22 6.24
C GLY A 131 -2.79 17.12 7.74
N VAL A 132 -3.73 16.58 8.51
CA VAL A 132 -3.61 16.42 9.98
C VAL A 132 -3.53 14.96 10.39
N PHE A 133 -2.51 14.63 11.18
CA PHE A 133 -2.31 13.31 11.78
C PHE A 133 -2.50 13.38 13.30
N SER A 134 -3.64 12.90 13.79
CA SER A 134 -3.97 12.91 15.22
C SER A 134 -3.24 11.79 15.97
N VAL A 135 -2.60 12.11 17.09
CA VAL A 135 -1.96 11.08 17.95
C VAL A 135 -3.03 10.33 18.73
N VAL A 136 -3.21 9.04 18.40
CA VAL A 136 -4.24 8.19 19.01
C VAL A 136 -3.67 7.09 19.89
N LEU A 137 -2.62 6.39 19.45
CA LEU A 137 -1.96 5.38 20.28
C LEU A 137 -0.46 5.34 19.94
N PRO A 138 0.39 6.13 20.61
CA PRO A 138 1.79 6.27 20.22
C PRO A 138 2.64 5.04 20.59
N SER A 139 3.80 4.88 19.94
CA SER A 139 4.65 3.68 20.11
C SER A 139 5.48 3.61 21.39
N ASN A 140 5.44 4.66 22.22
CA ASN A 140 6.21 4.74 23.45
C ASN A 140 5.63 3.81 24.53
N PRO A 141 6.40 2.90 25.16
CA PRO A 141 5.90 1.93 26.14
C PRO A 141 5.06 2.54 27.27
N GLU A 142 5.51 3.65 27.85
CA GLU A 142 4.83 4.32 28.97
C GLU A 142 3.51 4.98 28.57
N SER A 143 3.24 5.12 27.27
CA SER A 143 1.99 5.71 26.78
C SER A 143 0.76 4.86 27.13
N VAL A 144 0.93 3.54 27.28
CA VAL A 144 -0.14 2.61 27.67
C VAL A 144 -0.84 3.06 28.95
N ARG A 145 -0.08 3.66 29.89
CA ARG A 145 -0.60 4.19 31.15
C ARG A 145 -1.71 5.22 30.97
N LEU A 146 -1.68 6.00 29.89
CA LEU A 146 -2.66 7.05 29.61
C LEU A 146 -3.66 6.61 28.53
N PHE A 147 -3.16 6.13 27.40
CA PHE A 147 -3.99 5.86 26.23
C PHE A 147 -4.90 4.64 26.40
N LYS A 148 -4.58 3.71 27.32
CA LYS A 148 -5.46 2.59 27.68
C LYS A 148 -6.24 2.81 28.99
N LEU A 149 -6.24 4.03 29.54
CA LEU A 149 -7.14 4.34 30.66
C LEU A 149 -8.59 4.17 30.22
N GLU A 150 -9.38 3.54 31.07
CA GLU A 150 -10.81 3.40 30.86
C GLU A 150 -11.56 4.62 31.40
N VAL A 151 -12.33 5.26 30.54
CA VAL A 151 -13.17 6.43 30.84
C VAL A 151 -14.58 6.10 30.37
N GLY A 152 -15.49 5.86 31.31
CA GLY A 152 -16.89 5.52 30.99
C GLY A 152 -17.05 4.22 30.19
N GLY A 153 -16.25 3.19 30.50
CA GLY A 153 -16.32 1.89 29.81
C GLY A 153 -15.58 1.83 28.47
N ARG A 154 -14.85 2.89 28.10
CA ARG A 154 -14.11 2.99 26.84
C ARG A 154 -12.67 3.39 27.10
N ARG A 155 -11.73 2.90 26.29
CA ARG A 155 -10.32 3.25 26.42
C ARG A 155 -10.07 4.61 25.79
N LEU A 156 -9.17 5.41 26.38
CA LEU A 156 -8.89 6.77 25.90
C LEU A 156 -8.56 6.81 24.41
N PHE A 157 -7.75 5.88 23.89
CA PHE A 157 -7.42 5.84 22.46
C PHE A 157 -8.65 5.63 21.57
N GLU A 158 -9.69 4.92 22.03
CA GLU A 158 -10.93 4.71 21.27
C GLU A 158 -11.72 6.01 21.17
N ILE A 159 -11.73 6.82 22.24
CA ILE A 159 -12.34 8.15 22.25
C ILE A 159 -11.58 9.07 21.28
N LEU A 160 -10.25 9.08 21.34
CA LEU A 160 -9.42 9.89 20.44
C LEU A 160 -9.54 9.48 18.96
N ALA A 161 -9.77 8.20 18.68
CA ALA A 161 -10.05 7.71 17.32
C ALA A 161 -11.39 8.26 16.79
N GLU A 162 -12.43 8.28 17.62
CA GLU A 162 -13.71 8.89 17.26
C GLU A 162 -13.61 10.40 17.07
N ASP A 163 -12.86 11.10 17.92
CA ASP A 163 -12.58 12.52 17.74
C ASP A 163 -11.84 12.79 16.41
N ALA A 164 -10.87 11.93 16.06
CA ALA A 164 -10.17 12.01 14.79
C ALA A 164 -11.13 11.82 13.59
N ARG A 165 -12.06 10.88 13.68
CA ARG A 165 -13.10 10.70 12.66
C ARG A 165 -14.03 11.91 12.58
N ALA A 166 -14.53 12.40 13.71
CA ALA A 166 -15.48 13.50 13.77
C ALA A 166 -14.87 14.82 13.28
N SER A 167 -13.57 15.03 13.53
CA SER A 167 -12.83 16.20 13.05
C SER A 167 -12.46 16.15 11.58
N GLY A 168 -12.54 14.99 10.93
CA GLY A 168 -12.08 14.79 9.55
C GLY A 168 -10.56 14.77 9.40
N ALA A 169 -9.83 14.34 10.43
CA ALA A 169 -8.37 14.22 10.36
C ALA A 169 -7.96 13.25 9.23
N ASP A 170 -6.96 13.64 8.44
CA ASP A 170 -6.47 12.84 7.29
C ASP A 170 -5.78 11.55 7.73
N GLY A 171 -5.24 11.52 8.95
CA GLY A 171 -4.60 10.33 9.47
C GLY A 171 -4.49 10.26 10.99
N LEU A 172 -4.00 9.12 11.45
CA LEU A 172 -3.84 8.78 12.85
C LEU A 172 -2.45 8.22 13.09
N VAL A 173 -1.80 8.62 14.18
CA VAL A 173 -0.55 8.01 14.63
C VAL A 173 -0.90 6.85 15.56
N VAL A 174 -0.64 5.64 15.10
CA VAL A 174 -0.96 4.38 15.80
C VAL A 174 0.24 3.48 15.82
N SER A 175 0.53 2.90 16.98
CA SER A 175 1.71 2.07 17.17
C SER A 175 1.61 0.73 16.45
N ALA A 176 2.73 0.29 15.89
CA ALA A 176 2.94 -1.10 15.47
C ALA A 176 3.74 -1.93 16.49
N THR A 177 4.22 -1.34 17.61
CA THR A 177 4.98 -2.05 18.66
C THR A 177 4.05 -2.79 19.63
N GLU A 178 4.60 -3.44 20.65
CA GLU A 178 3.85 -4.13 21.71
C GLU A 178 2.85 -3.25 22.49
N THR A 179 2.98 -1.92 22.38
CA THR A 179 2.05 -0.95 22.97
C THR A 179 0.62 -1.07 22.45
N ALA A 180 0.44 -1.55 21.21
CA ALA A 180 -0.87 -1.80 20.60
C ALA A 180 -1.01 -3.29 20.26
N SER A 181 -2.08 -3.93 20.73
CA SER A 181 -2.43 -5.28 20.27
C SER A 181 -3.07 -5.24 18.89
N ALA A 182 -3.30 -6.41 18.27
CA ALA A 182 -4.05 -6.51 17.02
C ALA A 182 -5.48 -5.97 17.18
N GLU A 183 -6.11 -6.24 18.32
CA GLU A 183 -7.45 -5.76 18.67
C GLU A 183 -7.46 -4.24 18.83
N ASP A 184 -6.41 -3.64 19.41
CA ASP A 184 -6.30 -2.19 19.55
C ASP A 184 -6.23 -1.51 18.17
N VAL A 185 -5.38 -2.01 17.26
CA VAL A 185 -5.26 -1.47 15.89
C VAL A 185 -6.58 -1.63 15.13
N SER A 186 -7.23 -2.79 15.27
CA SER A 186 -8.53 -3.06 14.67
C SER A 186 -9.62 -2.15 15.21
N ALA A 187 -9.63 -1.90 16.53
CA ALA A 187 -10.57 -0.99 17.16
C ALA A 187 -10.43 0.44 16.62
N VAL A 188 -9.19 0.93 16.44
CA VAL A 188 -8.95 2.23 15.82
C VAL A 188 -9.44 2.25 14.37
N ARG A 189 -9.09 1.26 13.55
CA ARG A 189 -9.53 1.19 12.15
C ARG A 189 -11.06 1.14 12.03
N ASN A 190 -11.72 0.36 12.88
CA ASN A 190 -13.18 0.26 12.91
C ASN A 190 -13.84 1.58 13.33
N ALA A 191 -13.25 2.30 14.30
CA ALA A 191 -13.76 3.58 14.74
C ALA A 191 -13.71 4.62 13.61
N VAL A 192 -12.61 4.66 12.84
CA VAL A 192 -12.34 5.72 11.86
C VAL A 192 -12.78 5.43 10.42
N GLY A 193 -13.05 4.16 10.08
CA GLY A 193 -13.35 3.75 8.71
C GLY A 193 -12.09 3.58 7.85
N GLU A 194 -12.22 3.33 6.54
CA GLU A 194 -11.09 3.00 5.65
C GLU A 194 -10.35 4.23 5.06
N ASP A 195 -10.96 5.42 5.11
CA ASP A 195 -10.44 6.60 4.43
C ASP A 195 -9.20 7.19 5.11
N PRO A 196 -9.17 7.41 6.45
CA PRO A 196 -8.01 7.99 7.12
C PRO A 196 -6.77 7.09 7.05
N ILE A 197 -5.60 7.71 6.95
CA ILE A 197 -4.32 7.01 6.90
C ILE A 197 -3.90 6.58 8.31
N MET A 198 -3.61 5.30 8.50
CA MET A 198 -2.94 4.82 9.71
C MET A 198 -1.43 4.96 9.55
N LEU A 199 -0.85 5.97 10.20
CA LEU A 199 0.59 6.20 10.27
C LEU A 199 1.19 5.33 11.39
N PHE A 200 1.98 4.34 11.00
CA PHE A 200 2.63 3.40 11.91
C PHE A 200 4.11 3.74 12.12
N PRO A 201 4.49 4.48 13.19
CA PRO A 201 5.87 4.58 13.61
C PRO A 201 6.33 3.29 14.32
N GLY A 202 7.65 3.10 14.38
CA GLY A 202 8.28 2.07 15.22
C GLY A 202 8.65 0.77 14.50
N ILE A 203 8.37 0.64 13.20
CA ILE A 203 8.89 -0.47 12.40
C ILE A 203 10.43 -0.36 12.27
N GLY A 204 11.12 -1.50 12.37
CA GLY A 204 12.59 -1.57 12.36
C GLY A 204 13.19 -1.41 13.75
N ALA A 205 13.85 -0.29 14.02
CA ALA A 205 14.65 -0.07 15.24
C ALA A 205 13.89 -0.16 16.58
N GLN A 206 12.56 -0.06 16.59
CA GLN A 206 11.72 -0.26 17.80
C GLN A 206 11.02 -1.62 17.82
N GLY A 207 11.36 -2.53 16.90
CA GLY A 207 10.79 -3.89 16.86
C GLY A 207 9.31 -3.93 16.49
N GLY A 208 8.77 -2.89 15.86
CA GLY A 208 7.37 -2.86 15.46
C GLY A 208 7.03 -3.99 14.48
N ASP A 209 5.81 -4.52 14.63
CA ASP A 209 5.29 -5.64 13.86
C ASP A 209 4.70 -5.15 12.53
N LEU A 210 5.40 -5.48 11.44
CA LEU A 210 5.00 -5.17 10.08
C LEU A 210 3.68 -5.85 9.72
N GLU A 211 3.53 -7.12 10.09
CA GLU A 211 2.34 -7.89 9.77
C GLU A 211 1.12 -7.29 10.46
N LYS A 212 1.24 -6.92 11.74
CA LYS A 212 0.15 -6.23 12.46
C LYS A 212 -0.26 -4.92 11.79
N ALA A 213 0.71 -4.10 11.36
CA ALA A 213 0.44 -2.83 10.69
C ALA A 213 -0.34 -3.03 9.38
N ILE A 214 -0.04 -4.07 8.60
CA ILE A 214 -0.69 -4.33 7.32
C ILE A 214 -2.03 -5.07 7.48
N VAL A 215 -2.06 -6.09 8.33
CA VAL A 215 -3.24 -6.96 8.56
C VAL A 215 -4.37 -6.21 9.26
N TYR A 216 -4.07 -5.35 10.23
CA TYR A 216 -5.11 -4.66 10.99
C TYR A 216 -5.22 -3.16 10.61
N GLY A 217 -4.23 -2.62 9.90
CA GLY A 217 -4.23 -1.22 9.48
C GLY A 217 -5.13 -0.87 8.30
N GLY A 218 -5.66 -1.84 7.55
CA GLY A 218 -6.62 -1.56 6.46
C GLY A 218 -5.99 -1.17 5.13
N TRP A 219 -6.77 -0.48 4.28
CA TRP A 219 -6.34 -0.07 2.93
C TRP A 219 -5.32 1.09 2.97
N ASN A 220 -5.62 2.14 3.75
CA ASN A 220 -4.81 3.35 3.83
C ASN A 220 -3.84 3.29 5.01
N VAL A 221 -2.61 2.85 4.74
CA VAL A 221 -1.52 2.76 5.73
C VAL A 221 -0.29 3.53 5.26
N LEU A 222 0.42 4.15 6.20
CA LEU A 222 1.70 4.80 5.96
C LEU A 222 2.68 4.27 7.00
N VAL A 223 3.62 3.44 6.58
CA VAL A 223 4.53 2.77 7.51
C VAL A 223 5.83 3.55 7.61
N ASN A 224 6.14 4.05 8.80
CA ASN A 224 7.27 4.93 9.02
C ASN A 224 8.49 4.17 9.56
N VAL A 225 9.57 4.18 8.77
CA VAL A 225 10.88 3.62 9.13
C VAL A 225 11.91 4.75 9.21
N GLY A 226 12.68 4.79 10.29
CA GLY A 226 13.70 5.81 10.52
C GLY A 226 15.11 5.25 10.49
N ARG A 227 15.69 5.09 11.69
CA ARG A 227 17.08 4.68 11.94
C ARG A 227 17.56 3.48 11.11
N SER A 228 16.72 2.45 10.94
CA SER A 228 17.06 1.26 10.16
C SER A 228 17.43 1.55 8.70
N ILE A 229 16.98 2.68 8.15
CA ILE A 229 17.36 3.16 6.82
C ILE A 229 18.47 4.21 6.94
N ILE A 230 18.24 5.28 7.70
CA ILE A 230 19.10 6.48 7.67
C ILE A 230 20.46 6.29 8.37
N GLU A 231 20.58 5.31 9.26
CA GLU A 231 21.84 4.92 9.93
C GLU A 231 22.51 3.70 9.24
N SER A 232 21.93 3.17 8.15
CA SER A 232 22.52 2.08 7.37
C SER A 232 23.74 2.55 6.57
N ASN A 233 24.71 1.65 6.36
CA ASN A 233 25.82 1.89 5.44
C ASN A 233 25.36 1.93 3.97
N GLU A 234 24.23 1.28 3.66
CA GLU A 234 23.60 1.21 2.33
C GLU A 234 22.12 1.64 2.44
N PRO A 235 21.81 2.93 2.66
CA PRO A 235 20.45 3.40 2.90
C PRO A 235 19.49 3.16 1.72
N GLU A 236 19.98 3.19 0.48
CA GLU A 236 19.18 2.88 -0.72
C GLU A 236 18.72 1.43 -0.73
N LYS A 237 19.64 0.51 -0.43
CA LYS A 237 19.35 -0.92 -0.34
C LYS A 237 18.38 -1.20 0.80
N ALA A 238 18.63 -0.63 1.98
CA ALA A 238 17.71 -0.76 3.12
C ALA A 238 16.32 -0.21 2.79
N ALA A 239 16.22 0.96 2.15
CA ALA A 239 14.93 1.53 1.74
C ALA A 239 14.22 0.68 0.69
N ALA A 240 14.95 0.11 -0.27
CA ALA A 240 14.41 -0.81 -1.27
C ALA A 240 13.83 -2.08 -0.64
N GLU A 241 14.57 -2.72 0.28
CA GLU A 241 14.15 -3.92 1.00
C GLU A 241 12.88 -3.66 1.83
N TYR A 242 12.82 -2.54 2.56
CA TYR A 242 11.62 -2.15 3.30
C TYR A 242 10.44 -1.86 2.36
N ARG A 243 10.64 -1.13 1.27
CA ARG A 243 9.59 -0.86 0.28
C ARG A 243 9.03 -2.17 -0.27
N GLU A 244 9.89 -3.10 -0.68
CA GLU A 244 9.49 -4.38 -1.26
C GLU A 244 8.69 -5.20 -0.25
N ALA A 245 9.24 -5.44 0.94
CA ALA A 245 8.58 -6.22 1.98
C ALA A 245 7.23 -5.63 2.40
N LEU A 246 7.16 -4.31 2.60
CA LEU A 246 5.93 -3.63 3.00
C LEU A 246 4.87 -3.65 1.90
N THR A 247 5.27 -3.34 0.66
CA THR A 247 4.32 -3.21 -0.44
C THR A 247 3.80 -4.57 -0.90
N ASP A 248 4.65 -5.59 -0.94
CA ASP A 248 4.21 -6.96 -1.27
C ASP A 248 3.26 -7.52 -0.21
N ALA A 249 3.57 -7.33 1.08
CA ALA A 249 2.65 -7.68 2.16
C ALA A 249 1.32 -6.92 2.04
N TRP A 250 1.37 -5.61 1.77
CA TRP A 250 0.17 -4.79 1.61
C TRP A 250 -0.70 -5.24 0.43
N ILE A 251 -0.11 -5.55 -0.72
CA ILE A 251 -0.81 -6.13 -1.87
C ILE A 251 -1.48 -7.46 -1.47
N ARG A 252 -0.70 -8.37 -0.89
CA ARG A 252 -1.11 -9.73 -0.58
C ARG A 252 -2.27 -9.80 0.40
N ILE A 253 -2.19 -9.02 1.47
CA ILE A 253 -3.23 -8.93 2.49
C ILE A 253 -4.47 -8.23 1.96
N ASN A 254 -4.34 -7.08 1.28
CA ASN A 254 -5.52 -6.36 0.80
C ASN A 254 -6.24 -7.11 -0.33
N ALA A 255 -5.51 -7.81 -1.21
CA ALA A 255 -6.15 -8.67 -2.21
C ALA A 255 -6.94 -9.82 -1.57
N ALA A 256 -6.37 -10.47 -0.55
CA ALA A 256 -7.08 -11.52 0.20
C ALA A 256 -8.33 -10.97 0.89
N ARG A 257 -8.22 -9.79 1.52
CA ARG A 257 -9.34 -9.10 2.18
C ARG A 257 -10.46 -8.77 1.18
N GLU A 258 -10.14 -8.26 0.01
CA GLU A 258 -11.14 -7.99 -1.03
C GLU A 258 -11.82 -9.27 -1.53
N ILE A 259 -11.07 -10.36 -1.71
CA ILE A 259 -11.62 -11.67 -2.10
C ILE A 259 -12.59 -12.18 -1.03
N LEU A 260 -12.23 -12.10 0.24
CA LEU A 260 -13.04 -12.59 1.36
C LEU A 260 -14.31 -11.75 1.59
N ARG A 261 -14.21 -10.42 1.50
CA ARG A 261 -15.30 -9.50 1.84
C ARG A 261 -16.26 -9.23 0.68
N THR A 262 -15.86 -9.49 -0.57
CA THR A 262 -16.72 -9.22 -1.72
C THR A 262 -17.78 -10.33 -1.89
N PRO A 263 -19.08 -9.98 -1.90
CA PRO A 263 -20.14 -10.96 -2.08
C PRO A 263 -19.96 -11.82 -3.34
N GLY A 264 -20.13 -13.13 -3.20
CA GLY A 264 -20.08 -14.06 -4.33
C GLY A 264 -18.69 -14.51 -4.78
N VAL A 265 -17.63 -13.78 -4.40
CA VAL A 265 -16.24 -14.10 -4.78
C VAL A 265 -15.69 -15.26 -3.96
N TYR A 266 -15.75 -15.19 -2.63
CA TYR A 266 -15.39 -16.31 -1.76
C TYR A 266 -16.65 -17.01 -1.23
N ARG A 267 -16.67 -18.34 -1.26
CA ARG A 267 -17.74 -19.17 -0.69
C ARG A 267 -17.12 -20.26 0.15
N TYR A 268 -17.66 -20.47 1.35
CA TYR A 268 -17.25 -21.53 2.27
C TYR A 268 -18.44 -22.43 2.56
N SER A 269 -18.27 -23.74 2.37
CA SER A 269 -19.31 -24.76 2.58
C SER A 269 -18.67 -26.08 3.03
N PRO A 270 -18.33 -26.22 4.32
CA PRO A 270 -17.71 -27.44 4.85
C PRO A 270 -18.68 -28.63 4.88
N ASP A 271 -19.97 -28.38 5.06
CA ASP A 271 -20.98 -29.45 5.12
C ASP A 271 -21.43 -29.94 3.73
N LYS A 272 -21.16 -29.15 2.68
CA LYS A 272 -21.48 -29.47 1.27
C LYS A 272 -20.32 -29.02 0.38
N PRO A 273 -19.22 -29.77 0.36
CA PRO A 273 -18.03 -29.41 -0.40
C PRO A 273 -18.33 -29.18 -1.88
N PHE A 274 -17.61 -28.23 -2.48
CA PHE A 274 -17.67 -27.95 -3.90
C PHE A 274 -16.87 -29.02 -4.67
N VAL A 275 -17.46 -29.55 -5.74
CA VAL A 275 -16.73 -30.38 -6.71
C VAL A 275 -16.03 -29.45 -7.70
N LEU A 276 -14.69 -29.43 -7.67
CA LEU A 276 -13.87 -28.62 -8.56
C LEU A 276 -13.81 -29.23 -9.97
N SER A 277 -13.35 -28.46 -10.96
CA SER A 277 -13.14 -28.95 -12.33
C SER A 277 -12.11 -30.09 -12.42
N SER A 278 -11.27 -30.24 -11.40
CA SER A 278 -10.34 -31.37 -11.23
C SER A 278 -11.01 -32.65 -10.70
N GLY A 279 -12.29 -32.59 -10.34
CA GLY A 279 -13.03 -33.67 -9.69
C GLY A 279 -12.79 -33.79 -8.18
N LYS A 280 -11.88 -32.99 -7.61
CA LYS A 280 -11.62 -32.95 -6.16
C LYS A 280 -12.70 -32.16 -5.43
N GLU A 281 -13.00 -32.57 -4.21
CA GLU A 281 -13.85 -31.81 -3.29
C GLU A 281 -13.06 -30.71 -2.58
N SER A 282 -13.72 -29.58 -2.30
CA SER A 282 -13.14 -28.47 -1.55
C SER A 282 -14.19 -27.76 -0.72
N ASP A 283 -13.88 -27.50 0.54
CA ASP A 283 -14.79 -26.78 1.47
C ASP A 283 -14.93 -25.29 1.13
N TYR A 284 -14.17 -24.80 0.14
CA TYR A 284 -14.25 -23.42 -0.31
C TYR A 284 -14.16 -23.30 -1.84
N TYR A 285 -14.70 -22.21 -2.36
CA TYR A 285 -14.64 -21.87 -3.78
C TYR A 285 -14.34 -20.38 -3.96
N VAL A 286 -13.46 -20.06 -4.91
CA VAL A 286 -13.09 -18.68 -5.27
C VAL A 286 -13.52 -18.44 -6.71
N ASP A 287 -14.46 -17.52 -6.90
CA ASP A 287 -14.98 -17.08 -8.19
C ASP A 287 -14.64 -15.61 -8.46
N ILE A 288 -13.47 -15.36 -9.05
CA ILE A 288 -13.04 -14.00 -9.38
C ILE A 288 -13.95 -13.35 -10.43
N ARG A 289 -14.75 -14.11 -11.20
CA ARG A 289 -15.72 -13.51 -12.14
C ARG A 289 -16.76 -12.66 -11.41
N SER A 290 -17.15 -13.08 -10.20
CA SER A 290 -18.10 -12.33 -9.38
C SER A 290 -17.57 -10.95 -8.98
N LEU A 291 -16.23 -10.76 -8.90
CA LEU A 291 -15.59 -9.47 -8.57
C LEU A 291 -16.05 -8.35 -9.50
N TYR A 292 -16.29 -8.64 -10.78
CA TYR A 292 -16.60 -7.64 -11.79
C TYR A 292 -17.98 -6.98 -11.61
N SER A 293 -18.87 -7.61 -10.82
CA SER A 293 -20.16 -7.03 -10.38
C SER A 293 -20.00 -5.97 -9.28
N HIS A 294 -18.79 -5.78 -8.74
CA HIS A 294 -18.53 -4.87 -7.62
C HIS A 294 -17.48 -3.81 -8.02
N PRO A 295 -17.91 -2.62 -8.50
CA PRO A 295 -16.99 -1.61 -9.04
C PRO A 295 -15.88 -1.17 -8.08
N GLY A 296 -16.19 -1.00 -6.78
CA GLY A 296 -15.23 -0.61 -5.74
C GLY A 296 -14.12 -1.67 -5.54
N PRO A 297 -14.47 -2.89 -5.08
CA PRO A 297 -13.52 -4.00 -4.95
C PRO A 297 -12.73 -4.29 -6.23
N ARG A 298 -13.39 -4.29 -7.40
CA ARG A 298 -12.73 -4.43 -8.70
C ARG A 298 -11.67 -3.35 -8.92
N SER A 299 -11.97 -2.09 -8.61
CA SER A 299 -11.02 -0.99 -8.77
C SER A 299 -9.80 -1.14 -7.87
N ARG A 300 -10.00 -1.61 -6.63
CA ARG A 300 -8.93 -1.86 -5.66
C ARG A 300 -8.04 -3.03 -6.08
N ILE A 301 -8.60 -4.16 -6.50
CA ILE A 301 -7.82 -5.28 -7.06
C ILE A 301 -7.00 -4.84 -8.28
N ALA A 302 -7.60 -4.06 -9.17
CA ALA A 302 -6.87 -3.51 -10.32
C ALA A 302 -5.76 -2.54 -9.88
N GLU A 303 -5.96 -1.71 -8.85
CA GLU A 303 -4.89 -0.87 -8.27
C GLU A 303 -3.74 -1.72 -7.72
N LEU A 304 -4.05 -2.77 -6.95
CA LEU A 304 -3.05 -3.71 -6.44
C LEU A 304 -2.24 -4.38 -7.56
N MET A 305 -2.91 -4.73 -8.67
CA MET A 305 -2.26 -5.28 -9.86
C MET A 305 -1.27 -4.31 -10.49
N LEU A 306 -1.65 -3.05 -10.66
CA LEU A 306 -0.76 -2.02 -11.20
C LEU A 306 0.44 -1.78 -10.28
N VAL A 307 0.21 -1.73 -8.96
CA VAL A 307 1.28 -1.57 -7.97
C VAL A 307 2.24 -2.75 -8.00
N LYS A 308 1.74 -3.99 -8.11
CA LYS A 308 2.59 -5.18 -8.20
C LYS A 308 3.44 -5.21 -9.47
N ILE A 309 2.85 -4.89 -10.62
CA ILE A 309 3.57 -4.81 -11.90
C ILE A 309 4.71 -3.79 -11.81
N SER A 310 4.43 -2.61 -11.25
CA SER A 310 5.42 -1.54 -11.08
C SER A 310 6.53 -1.89 -10.09
N LEU A 311 6.17 -2.51 -8.97
CA LEU A 311 7.12 -2.96 -7.94
C LEU A 311 8.15 -3.95 -8.51
N GLU A 312 7.71 -4.86 -9.38
CA GLU A 312 8.56 -5.87 -10.00
C GLU A 312 9.34 -5.37 -11.23
N GLY A 313 9.27 -4.08 -11.55
CA GLY A 313 10.03 -3.46 -12.63
C GLY A 313 9.49 -3.72 -14.04
N ASN A 314 8.29 -4.30 -14.17
CA ASN A 314 7.67 -4.61 -15.45
C ASN A 314 6.89 -3.41 -16.02
N ASN A 315 7.52 -2.23 -16.06
CA ASN A 315 6.92 -0.99 -16.56
C ASN A 315 7.13 -0.81 -18.07
N ASP A 316 8.15 -1.46 -18.63
CA ASP A 316 8.48 -1.38 -20.05
C ASP A 316 8.03 -2.66 -20.76
N PHE A 317 6.80 -2.63 -21.27
CA PHE A 317 6.18 -3.70 -22.07
C PHE A 317 5.16 -3.11 -23.06
N ASP A 318 4.78 -3.89 -24.07
CA ASP A 318 3.95 -3.44 -25.20
C ASP A 318 2.49 -3.83 -25.04
N LYS A 319 2.23 -5.07 -24.58
CA LYS A 319 0.88 -5.66 -24.55
C LYS A 319 0.62 -6.50 -23.30
N VAL A 320 -0.64 -6.55 -22.90
CA VAL A 320 -1.17 -7.49 -21.91
C VAL A 320 -1.78 -8.68 -22.64
N ALA A 321 -1.43 -9.89 -22.21
CA ALA A 321 -2.03 -11.13 -22.68
C ALA A 321 -2.88 -11.80 -21.59
N THR A 322 -3.85 -12.61 -21.98
CA THR A 322 -4.69 -13.37 -21.05
C THR A 322 -5.38 -14.56 -21.73
N THR A 323 -6.08 -15.39 -20.96
CA THR A 323 -6.95 -16.45 -21.51
C THR A 323 -8.42 -16.05 -21.49
N GLU A 324 -9.18 -16.51 -22.48
CA GLU A 324 -10.65 -16.41 -22.40
C GLU A 324 -11.19 -17.35 -21.31
N THR A 325 -12.28 -17.04 -20.64
CA THR A 325 -13.05 -15.78 -20.66
C THR A 325 -12.79 -14.93 -19.41
N ALA A 326 -12.35 -15.56 -18.31
CA ALA A 326 -12.39 -14.97 -16.98
C ALA A 326 -11.29 -13.92 -16.72
N GLY A 327 -10.13 -14.09 -17.35
CA GLY A 327 -9.02 -13.14 -17.28
C GLY A 327 -9.22 -11.86 -18.09
N ILE A 328 -10.03 -11.92 -19.16
CA ILE A 328 -10.26 -10.80 -20.09
C ILE A 328 -10.62 -9.49 -19.37
N PRO A 329 -11.56 -9.45 -18.40
CA PRO A 329 -11.95 -8.17 -17.83
C PRO A 329 -10.84 -7.52 -16.99
N MET A 330 -10.10 -8.28 -16.17
CA MET A 330 -8.96 -7.73 -15.42
C MET A 330 -7.82 -7.32 -16.36
N ALA A 331 -7.48 -8.15 -17.34
CA ALA A 331 -6.47 -7.83 -18.35
C ALA A 331 -6.81 -6.57 -19.14
N SER A 332 -8.09 -6.39 -19.49
CA SER A 332 -8.58 -5.18 -20.18
C SER A 332 -8.42 -3.93 -19.32
N ILE A 333 -8.76 -4.01 -18.04
CA ILE A 333 -8.61 -2.87 -17.10
C ILE A 333 -7.12 -2.51 -16.93
N VAL A 334 -6.24 -3.50 -16.80
CA VAL A 334 -4.81 -3.26 -16.67
C VAL A 334 -4.23 -2.66 -17.96
N ALA A 335 -4.58 -3.22 -19.12
CA ALA A 335 -4.14 -2.72 -20.42
C ALA A 335 -4.60 -1.26 -20.64
N ASP A 336 -5.86 -0.94 -20.34
CA ASP A 336 -6.42 0.41 -20.44
C ASP A 336 -5.68 1.40 -19.53
N ARG A 337 -5.56 1.08 -18.24
CA ARG A 337 -4.91 1.96 -17.25
C ARG A 337 -3.42 2.19 -17.51
N LEU A 338 -2.75 1.27 -18.19
CA LEU A 338 -1.35 1.40 -18.59
C LEU A 338 -1.16 1.87 -20.04
N SER A 339 -2.26 2.11 -20.76
CA SER A 339 -2.25 2.47 -22.19
C SER A 339 -1.46 1.49 -23.06
N LYS A 340 -1.73 0.19 -22.88
CA LYS A 340 -1.07 -0.94 -23.57
C LYS A 340 -2.05 -1.71 -24.45
N GLY A 341 -1.53 -2.44 -25.43
CA GLY A 341 -2.36 -3.32 -26.26
C GLY A 341 -2.89 -4.52 -25.44
N LEU A 342 -4.03 -5.08 -25.86
CA LEU A 342 -4.58 -6.30 -25.28
C LEU A 342 -4.62 -7.41 -26.34
N VAL A 343 -4.17 -8.61 -25.96
CA VAL A 343 -4.35 -9.84 -26.71
C VAL A 343 -4.94 -10.91 -25.80
N TYR A 344 -5.72 -11.83 -26.34
CA TYR A 344 -6.25 -12.95 -25.55
C TYR A 344 -6.27 -14.26 -26.32
N VAL A 345 -6.11 -15.35 -25.58
CA VAL A 345 -5.97 -16.70 -26.13
C VAL A 345 -7.27 -17.46 -25.92
N ARG A 346 -7.78 -18.06 -27.00
CA ARG A 346 -9.00 -18.84 -27.00
C ARG A 346 -8.76 -20.29 -26.57
N HIS A 347 -9.77 -20.90 -25.96
CA HIS A 347 -9.74 -22.33 -25.61
C HIS A 347 -9.77 -23.22 -26.85
N LYS A 348 -10.52 -22.80 -27.88
CA LYS A 348 -10.61 -23.50 -29.17
C LYS A 348 -10.25 -22.57 -30.31
N GLU A 349 -9.66 -23.14 -31.36
CA GLU A 349 -9.43 -22.43 -32.62
C GLU A 349 -10.76 -21.97 -33.24
N LYS A 350 -10.71 -20.87 -33.98
CA LYS A 350 -11.86 -20.41 -34.77
C LYS A 350 -12.17 -21.45 -35.86
N GLY A 351 -13.41 -21.95 -35.89
CA GLY A 351 -13.89 -22.82 -36.98
C GLY A 351 -14.06 -22.15 -38.34
N TYR A 352 -13.89 -20.82 -38.43
CA TYR A 352 -14.06 -20.01 -39.65
C TYR A 352 -13.07 -18.82 -39.63
N GLY A 353 -12.51 -18.43 -40.79
CA GLY A 353 -11.52 -17.33 -40.89
C GLY A 353 -10.06 -17.81 -40.78
N THR A 354 -9.16 -17.02 -40.16
CA THR A 354 -7.71 -17.31 -40.13
C THR A 354 -7.29 -18.48 -39.22
N GLY A 355 -8.23 -19.16 -38.55
CA GLY A 355 -7.96 -20.30 -37.65
C GLY A 355 -7.10 -19.97 -36.41
N ARG A 356 -6.84 -18.68 -36.13
CA ARG A 356 -5.90 -18.27 -35.08
C ARG A 356 -6.51 -18.47 -33.68
N LYS A 357 -5.69 -18.99 -32.76
CA LYS A 357 -6.01 -19.15 -31.34
C LYS A 357 -5.86 -17.86 -30.53
N VAL A 358 -5.06 -16.90 -31.03
CA VAL A 358 -4.83 -15.59 -30.40
C VAL A 358 -5.67 -14.52 -31.11
N GLU A 359 -6.43 -13.76 -30.34
CA GLU A 359 -7.16 -12.57 -30.79
C GLU A 359 -6.36 -11.30 -30.45
N GLY A 360 -6.37 -10.34 -31.37
CA GLY A 360 -5.47 -9.18 -31.35
C GLY A 360 -4.24 -9.38 -32.24
N VAL A 361 -3.25 -8.49 -32.12
CA VAL A 361 -2.04 -8.50 -32.95
C VAL A 361 -0.81 -8.63 -32.05
N VAL A 362 -0.05 -9.70 -32.24
CA VAL A 362 1.28 -9.89 -31.66
C VAL A 362 2.31 -9.69 -32.76
N GLN A 363 3.25 -8.79 -32.54
CA GLN A 363 4.42 -8.57 -33.38
C GLN A 363 5.63 -9.26 -32.75
N ARG A 364 6.56 -9.72 -33.60
CA ARG A 364 7.80 -10.32 -33.13
C ARG A 364 8.59 -9.31 -32.30
N GLY A 365 9.00 -9.70 -31.10
CA GLY A 365 9.74 -8.86 -30.17
C GLY A 365 8.86 -8.07 -29.19
N ASP A 366 7.53 -8.11 -29.34
CA ASP A 366 6.61 -7.52 -28.34
C ASP A 366 6.93 -8.07 -26.96
N ARG A 367 7.17 -7.17 -26.01
CA ARG A 367 7.33 -7.48 -24.58
C ARG A 367 5.95 -7.58 -23.97
N ILE A 368 5.63 -8.72 -23.38
CA ILE A 368 4.26 -9.04 -22.96
C ILE A 368 4.25 -9.43 -21.49
N ILE A 369 3.30 -8.89 -20.74
CA ILE A 369 2.90 -9.45 -19.44
C ILE A 369 1.58 -10.18 -19.61
N CYS A 370 1.42 -11.32 -18.95
CA CYS A 370 0.11 -11.95 -18.85
C CYS A 370 -0.60 -11.46 -17.59
N VAL A 371 -1.91 -11.21 -17.67
CA VAL A 371 -2.77 -10.86 -16.52
C VAL A 371 -4.01 -11.74 -16.58
N ASP A 372 -4.30 -12.49 -15.53
CA ASP A 372 -5.43 -13.42 -15.47
C ASP A 372 -6.17 -13.32 -14.14
N ASP A 373 -7.32 -13.99 -14.05
CA ASP A 373 -8.15 -13.98 -12.85
C ASP A 373 -7.58 -14.91 -11.76
N LEU A 374 -7.36 -16.18 -12.06
CA LEU A 374 -6.81 -17.14 -11.09
C LEU A 374 -6.05 -18.30 -11.74
N THR A 375 -5.17 -18.94 -10.97
CA THR A 375 -4.47 -20.17 -11.38
C THR A 375 -4.71 -21.34 -10.43
N THR A 376 -4.78 -22.54 -11.00
CA THR A 376 -4.76 -23.85 -10.31
C THR A 376 -3.47 -24.61 -10.64
N THR A 377 -3.53 -25.53 -11.60
CA THR A 377 -2.39 -26.32 -12.11
C THR A 377 -1.55 -25.55 -13.11
N GLY A 378 -2.06 -24.44 -13.63
CA GLY A 378 -1.39 -23.55 -14.59
C GLY A 378 -1.48 -23.97 -16.06
N GLU A 379 -2.27 -24.98 -16.42
CA GLU A 379 -2.37 -25.48 -17.80
C GLU A 379 -2.83 -24.40 -18.79
N THR A 380 -3.85 -23.63 -18.41
CA THR A 380 -4.36 -22.51 -19.23
C THR A 380 -3.32 -21.39 -19.35
N ALA A 381 -2.64 -21.09 -18.25
CA ALA A 381 -1.59 -20.08 -18.21
C ALA A 381 -0.40 -20.46 -19.12
N GLU A 382 0.07 -21.71 -19.04
CA GLU A 382 1.12 -22.24 -19.90
C GLU A 382 0.71 -22.18 -21.38
N ALA A 383 -0.52 -22.60 -21.70
CA ALA A 383 -1.05 -22.53 -23.06
C ALA A 383 -1.09 -21.09 -23.60
N CYS A 384 -1.42 -20.12 -22.76
CA CYS A 384 -1.37 -18.70 -23.11
C CYS A 384 0.06 -18.25 -23.43
N VAL A 385 1.01 -18.57 -22.56
CA VAL A 385 2.43 -18.22 -22.73
C VAL A 385 2.96 -18.79 -24.04
N ARG A 386 2.68 -20.06 -24.33
CA ARG A 386 3.12 -20.73 -25.57
C ARG A 386 2.50 -20.10 -26.80
N ALA A 387 1.19 -19.90 -26.81
CA ALA A 387 0.48 -19.34 -27.98
C ALA A 387 0.98 -17.93 -28.35
N VAL A 388 1.31 -17.10 -27.36
CA VAL A 388 1.86 -15.76 -27.59
C VAL A 388 3.34 -15.84 -28.01
N SER A 389 4.13 -16.72 -27.37
CA SER A 389 5.54 -16.91 -27.71
C SER A 389 5.75 -17.47 -29.12
N GLU A 390 4.86 -18.35 -29.59
CA GLU A 390 4.86 -18.90 -30.96
C GLU A 390 4.70 -17.81 -32.04
N LEU A 391 4.04 -16.70 -31.71
CA LEU A 391 3.92 -15.52 -32.58
C LEU A 391 5.13 -14.57 -32.47
N GLY A 392 6.14 -14.93 -31.68
CA GLY A 392 7.36 -14.15 -31.46
C GLY A 392 7.26 -13.11 -30.34
N GLY A 393 6.22 -13.14 -29.52
CA GLY A 393 6.14 -12.33 -28.30
C GLY A 393 7.10 -12.83 -27.21
N ILE A 394 7.55 -11.94 -26.34
CA ILE A 394 8.45 -12.23 -25.21
C ILE A 394 7.67 -12.03 -23.92
N VAL A 395 7.29 -13.14 -23.26
CA VAL A 395 6.54 -13.07 -22.00
C VAL A 395 7.47 -12.80 -20.83
N LEU A 396 7.28 -11.66 -20.15
CA LEU A 396 8.11 -11.21 -19.02
C LEU A 396 7.68 -11.84 -17.69
N ALA A 397 6.37 -11.95 -17.45
CA ALA A 397 5.78 -12.47 -16.22
C ALA A 397 4.30 -12.82 -16.41
N TYR A 398 3.76 -13.66 -15.52
CA TYR A 398 2.35 -14.02 -15.48
C TYR A 398 1.72 -13.56 -14.16
N TYR A 399 0.86 -12.56 -14.20
CA TYR A 399 0.17 -12.00 -13.05
C TYR A 399 -1.23 -12.59 -12.90
N VAL A 400 -1.63 -12.89 -11.67
CA VAL A 400 -2.99 -13.37 -11.36
C VAL A 400 -3.55 -12.69 -10.12
N VAL A 401 -4.88 -12.54 -10.05
CA VAL A 401 -5.51 -12.04 -8.82
C VAL A 401 -5.33 -13.06 -7.68
N PHE A 402 -5.50 -14.35 -7.98
CA PHE A 402 -5.44 -15.40 -6.98
C PHE A 402 -4.71 -16.66 -7.48
N ASP A 403 -3.70 -17.13 -6.75
CA ASP A 403 -3.11 -18.44 -6.99
C ASP A 403 -3.60 -19.46 -5.97
N ARG A 404 -4.10 -20.60 -6.46
CA ARG A 404 -4.55 -21.69 -5.59
C ARG A 404 -3.42 -22.52 -4.99
N GLU A 405 -2.19 -22.34 -5.46
CA GLU A 405 -0.99 -23.06 -5.02
C GLU A 405 -1.07 -24.57 -5.36
N GLU A 406 -1.59 -24.88 -6.55
CA GLU A 406 -1.79 -26.26 -7.04
C GLU A 406 -0.83 -26.65 -8.18
N GLY A 407 0.33 -25.97 -8.27
CA GLY A 407 1.43 -26.32 -9.20
C GLY A 407 1.64 -25.36 -10.38
N ALA A 408 0.86 -24.27 -10.48
CA ALA A 408 1.01 -23.30 -11.56
C ALA A 408 2.37 -22.59 -11.58
N ALA A 409 2.95 -22.32 -10.40
CA ALA A 409 4.24 -21.65 -10.29
C ALA A 409 5.38 -22.49 -10.89
N GLU A 410 5.41 -23.79 -10.59
CA GLU A 410 6.36 -24.76 -11.16
C GLU A 410 6.19 -24.86 -12.67
N ARG A 411 4.94 -25.06 -13.12
CA ARG A 411 4.64 -25.23 -14.54
C ARG A 411 5.04 -24.02 -15.39
N LEU A 412 4.78 -22.80 -14.90
CA LEU A 412 5.17 -21.59 -15.63
C LEU A 412 6.70 -21.40 -15.63
N ARG A 413 7.38 -21.76 -14.53
CA ARG A 413 8.84 -21.72 -14.45
C ARG A 413 9.49 -22.65 -15.48
N ASP A 414 8.90 -23.81 -15.76
CA ASP A 414 9.40 -24.76 -16.76
C ASP A 414 9.33 -24.21 -18.20
N VAL A 415 8.50 -23.19 -18.45
CA VAL A 415 8.47 -22.42 -19.71
C VAL A 415 9.15 -21.06 -19.61
N GLY A 416 9.95 -20.84 -18.56
CA GLY A 416 10.76 -19.62 -18.39
C GLY A 416 10.00 -18.40 -17.91
N VAL A 417 8.77 -18.55 -17.41
CA VAL A 417 7.92 -17.43 -16.95
C VAL A 417 7.66 -17.55 -15.45
N LYS A 418 7.76 -16.44 -14.72
CA LYS A 418 7.46 -16.43 -13.27
C LYS A 418 5.99 -16.09 -13.03
N LEU A 419 5.30 -16.90 -12.20
CA LEU A 419 3.97 -16.60 -11.69
C LEU A 419 4.05 -15.56 -10.57
N ARG A 420 3.19 -14.54 -10.64
CA ARG A 420 3.17 -13.36 -9.78
C ARG A 420 1.75 -13.09 -9.26
N PRO A 421 1.28 -13.83 -8.25
CA PRO A 421 -0.06 -13.63 -7.71
C PRO A 421 -0.15 -12.35 -6.88
N LEU A 422 -1.33 -11.70 -6.87
CA LEU A 422 -1.63 -10.71 -5.83
C LEU A 422 -1.73 -11.40 -4.48
N THR A 423 -2.46 -12.51 -4.41
CA THR A 423 -2.59 -13.30 -3.18
C THR A 423 -2.82 -14.78 -3.48
N ASN A 424 -2.85 -15.60 -2.45
CA ASN A 424 -2.89 -17.05 -2.58
C ASN A 424 -3.69 -17.74 -1.47
N THR A 425 -3.92 -19.05 -1.63
CA THR A 425 -4.63 -19.89 -0.66
C THR A 425 -4.06 -19.77 0.75
N SER A 426 -2.73 -19.84 0.90
CA SER A 426 -2.06 -19.77 2.20
C SER A 426 -2.35 -18.45 2.93
N THR A 427 -2.27 -17.32 2.22
CA THR A 427 -2.61 -16.00 2.79
C THR A 427 -4.07 -15.92 3.21
N LEU A 428 -4.98 -16.41 2.36
CA LEU A 428 -6.41 -16.35 2.62
C LEU A 428 -6.76 -17.16 3.90
N LYS A 429 -6.18 -18.35 4.06
CA LYS A 429 -6.33 -19.17 5.27
C LYS A 429 -5.78 -18.49 6.52
N ASP A 430 -4.57 -17.93 6.44
CA ASP A 430 -3.95 -17.21 7.55
C ASP A 430 -4.75 -15.97 7.97
N LEU A 431 -5.35 -15.25 7.01
CA LEU A 431 -6.18 -14.10 7.32
C LEU A 431 -7.48 -14.50 8.04
N MET A 432 -8.10 -15.61 7.62
CA MET A 432 -9.31 -16.13 8.26
C MET A 432 -9.05 -16.59 9.71
N THR A 433 -7.90 -17.17 10.01
CA THR A 433 -7.57 -17.58 11.40
C THR A 433 -7.29 -16.38 12.30
N LYS A 434 -6.79 -15.27 11.73
CA LYS A 434 -6.50 -14.01 12.44
C LYS A 434 -7.72 -13.13 12.71
N GLY A 435 -8.89 -13.46 12.14
CA GLY A 435 -10.13 -12.70 12.33
C GLY A 435 -10.11 -11.27 11.76
N ALA A 436 -9.29 -11.03 10.73
CA ALA A 436 -9.02 -9.69 10.17
C ALA A 436 -9.75 -9.39 8.85
#